data_AF-A0A1C5QZY3-F1
#
_entry.id   AF-A0A1C5QZY3-F1
#
_cell.length_a   1.000
_cell.length_b   1.000
_cell.length_c   1.000
_cell.angle_alpha   90.00
_cell.angle_beta   90.00
_cell.angle_gamma   90.00
#
_symmetry.space_group_name_H-M   'P 1'
#
loop_
_entity.id
_entity.type
_entity.pdbx_description
1 polymer ?
#
loop_
_entity_poly.entity_id
_entity_poly.type
_entity_poly.pdbx_seq_one_letter_code
_entity_poly.pdbx_strand_id
1 'polypeptide(L)'
;MQLGQMIAKIRKEQGMTQETFAKKFDVTRQTVSNWENEKSYPDLHTLIKISDEFNLSLDVLLKGDTTMVKDIDKKIKKHSLYKGVIVVLFFMVVGLFAFIQFNNESMNDTAKDYMDNYVKGVKVIEIYDAANKELLVKYDDKHNIDKVISALNIKSWKETEKSIGMNPKYTIKFYCDTTNQDEEKDIKEITLYENGEYATIFITSPGGVKQNYKTSIDISELVI
;
A
#
# COMPACT_ATOMS: atom_id res chain seq x y z
N MET A 1 -30.06 -9.45 47.92
CA MET A 1 -29.96 -10.67 47.10
C MET A 1 -29.22 -10.29 45.84
N GLN A 2 -28.13 -10.99 45.53
CA GLN A 2 -27.36 -10.75 44.30
C GLN A 2 -28.02 -11.47 43.12
N LEU A 3 -27.83 -10.96 41.90
CA LEU A 3 -28.52 -11.45 40.70
C LEU A 3 -28.27 -12.95 40.46
N GLY A 4 -27.04 -13.43 40.66
CA GLY A 4 -26.68 -14.83 40.46
C GLY A 4 -27.48 -15.79 41.35
N GLN A 5 -27.67 -15.42 42.61
CA GLN A 5 -28.47 -16.19 43.55
C GLN A 5 -29.95 -16.21 43.16
N MET A 6 -30.47 -15.10 42.62
CA MET A 6 -31.85 -15.01 42.13
C MET A 6 -32.07 -15.93 40.93
N ILE A 7 -31.15 -15.92 39.95
CA ILE A 7 -31.19 -16.84 38.79
C ILE A 7 -31.18 -18.30 39.25
N ALA A 8 -30.28 -18.65 40.18
CA ALA A 8 -30.20 -20.00 40.73
C ALA A 8 -31.49 -20.42 41.44
N LYS A 9 -32.13 -19.49 42.17
CA LYS A 9 -33.39 -19.71 42.86
C LYS A 9 -34.52 -20.00 41.88
N ILE A 10 -34.75 -19.12 40.90
CA ILE A 10 -35.80 -19.28 39.88
C ILE A 10 -35.63 -20.60 39.14
N ARG A 11 -34.41 -20.92 38.72
CA ARG A 11 -34.13 -22.17 38.01
C ARG A 11 -34.50 -23.40 38.84
N LYS A 12 -34.16 -23.40 40.13
CA LYS A 12 -34.45 -24.51 41.06
C LYS A 12 -35.95 -24.61 41.35
N GLU A 13 -36.64 -23.49 41.51
CA GLU A 13 -38.10 -23.44 41.72
C GLU A 13 -38.87 -24.05 40.53
N GLN A 14 -38.33 -23.90 39.33
CA GLN A 14 -38.88 -24.48 38.10
C GLN A 14 -38.35 -25.90 37.80
N GLY A 15 -37.57 -26.51 38.71
CA GLY A 15 -37.04 -27.86 38.53
C GLY A 15 -36.03 -28.02 37.39
N MET A 16 -35.44 -26.93 36.90
CA MET A 16 -34.58 -26.94 35.72
C MET A 16 -33.11 -27.22 36.05
N THR A 17 -32.41 -27.93 35.15
CA THR A 17 -30.95 -28.01 35.17
C THR A 17 -30.33 -26.73 34.59
N GLN A 18 -29.06 -26.44 34.89
CA GLN A 18 -28.34 -25.31 34.27
C GLN A 18 -28.31 -25.43 32.74
N GLU A 19 -28.23 -26.66 32.21
CA GLU A 19 -28.27 -26.94 30.78
C GLU A 19 -29.62 -26.57 30.18
N THR A 20 -30.72 -26.96 30.82
CA THR A 20 -32.08 -26.64 30.38
C THR A 20 -32.35 -25.14 30.41
N PHE A 21 -31.91 -24.46 31.48
CA PHE A 21 -32.04 -23.01 31.59
C PHE A 21 -31.23 -22.28 30.51
N ALA A 22 -30.00 -22.74 30.26
CA ALA A 22 -29.12 -22.16 29.25
C ALA A 22 -29.72 -22.20 27.84
N LYS A 23 -30.32 -23.35 27.48
CA LYS A 23 -31.02 -23.52 26.20
C LYS A 23 -32.17 -22.55 26.00
N LYS A 24 -32.86 -22.13 27.07
CA LYS A 24 -34.01 -21.21 27.00
C LYS A 24 -33.62 -19.78 26.64
N PHE A 25 -32.39 -19.40 26.94
CA PHE A 25 -31.86 -18.05 26.71
C PHE A 25 -30.74 -18.02 25.66
N ASP A 26 -30.60 -19.09 24.87
CA ASP A 26 -29.60 -19.24 23.81
C ASP A 26 -28.15 -19.02 24.28
N VAL A 27 -27.83 -19.52 25.49
CA VAL A 27 -26.48 -19.44 26.06
C VAL A 27 -25.94 -20.83 26.41
N THR A 28 -24.66 -20.90 26.77
CA THR A 28 -24.05 -22.15 27.23
C THR A 28 -24.36 -22.41 28.71
N ARG A 29 -24.35 -23.68 29.12
CA ARG A 29 -24.42 -24.05 30.55
C ARG A 29 -23.34 -23.37 31.37
N GLN A 30 -22.13 -23.22 30.83
CA GLN A 30 -21.03 -22.53 31.50
C GLN A 30 -21.37 -21.06 31.73
N THR A 31 -22.02 -20.40 30.78
CA THR A 31 -22.50 -19.02 30.92
C THR A 31 -23.48 -18.90 32.09
N VAL A 32 -24.47 -19.79 32.18
CA VAL A 32 -25.43 -19.82 33.31
C VAL A 32 -24.72 -20.10 34.64
N SER A 33 -23.79 -21.05 34.67
CA SER A 33 -22.97 -21.31 35.85
C SER A 33 -22.17 -20.07 36.28
N ASN A 34 -21.60 -19.33 35.32
CA ASN A 34 -20.90 -18.09 35.61
C ASN A 34 -21.84 -16.99 36.14
N TRP A 35 -23.09 -16.93 35.66
CA TRP A 35 -24.10 -16.01 36.21
C TRP A 35 -24.46 -16.36 37.65
N GLU A 36 -24.75 -17.63 37.93
CA GLU A 36 -25.13 -18.11 39.27
C GLU A 36 -24.03 -17.90 40.32
N ASN A 37 -22.76 -17.85 39.88
CA ASN A 37 -21.58 -17.64 40.71
C ASN A 37 -20.99 -16.23 40.60
N GLU A 38 -21.70 -15.26 40.01
CA GLU A 38 -21.28 -13.84 39.88
C GLU A 38 -19.95 -13.61 39.16
N LYS A 39 -19.52 -14.59 38.35
CA LYS A 39 -18.32 -14.45 37.49
C LYS A 39 -18.60 -13.62 36.25
N SER A 40 -19.86 -13.49 35.88
CA SER A 40 -20.33 -12.67 34.75
C SER A 40 -21.81 -12.36 34.93
N TYR A 41 -22.32 -11.39 34.19
CA TYR A 41 -23.74 -11.02 34.21
C TYR A 41 -24.39 -11.24 32.85
N PRO A 42 -25.69 -11.60 32.79
CA PRO A 42 -26.45 -11.57 31.55
C PRO A 42 -26.49 -10.14 30.99
N ASP A 43 -26.55 -10.00 29.68
CA ASP A 43 -26.77 -8.69 29.07
C ASP A 43 -28.22 -8.20 29.27
N LEU A 44 -28.47 -6.93 28.96
CA LEU A 44 -29.78 -6.31 29.16
C LEU A 44 -30.91 -7.05 28.43
N HIS A 45 -30.65 -7.52 27.22
CA HIS A 45 -31.63 -8.24 26.42
C HIS A 45 -31.98 -9.60 27.05
N THR A 46 -30.98 -10.31 27.55
CA THR A 46 -31.15 -11.58 28.26
C THR A 46 -31.86 -11.37 29.60
N LEU A 47 -31.56 -10.28 30.31
CA LEU A 47 -32.28 -9.91 31.53
C LEU A 47 -33.77 -9.64 31.26
N ILE A 48 -34.11 -8.95 30.18
CA ILE A 48 -35.50 -8.73 29.76
C ILE A 48 -36.17 -10.08 29.47
N LYS A 49 -35.53 -10.98 28.71
CA LYS A 49 -36.07 -12.32 28.46
C LYS A 49 -36.33 -13.11 29.74
N ILE A 50 -35.41 -13.06 30.71
CA ILE A 50 -35.58 -13.71 32.02
C ILE A 50 -36.75 -13.07 32.79
N SER A 51 -36.86 -11.74 32.74
CA SER A 51 -37.94 -10.97 33.35
C SER A 51 -39.30 -11.43 32.82
N ASP A 52 -39.45 -11.49 31.50
CA ASP A 52 -40.69 -11.85 30.82
C ASP A 52 -41.05 -13.31 31.06
N GLU A 53 -40.06 -14.20 30.97
CA GLU A 53 -40.26 -15.64 31.12
C GLU A 53 -40.80 -16.05 32.50
N PHE A 54 -40.26 -15.43 33.55
CA PHE A 54 -40.62 -15.79 34.93
C PHE A 54 -41.54 -14.77 35.58
N ASN A 55 -42.08 -13.82 34.79
CA ASN A 55 -42.95 -12.73 35.23
C ASN A 55 -42.38 -11.97 36.44
N LEU A 56 -41.10 -11.63 36.36
CA LEU A 56 -40.37 -10.87 37.37
C LEU A 56 -40.24 -9.42 36.93
N SER A 57 -40.23 -8.50 37.90
CA SER A 57 -39.91 -7.12 37.62
C SER A 57 -38.40 -6.98 37.36
N LEU A 58 -38.04 -6.28 36.27
CA LEU A 58 -36.64 -5.98 35.96
C LEU A 58 -35.97 -5.17 37.09
N ASP A 59 -36.74 -4.36 37.82
CA ASP A 59 -36.27 -3.67 39.02
C ASP A 59 -35.81 -4.64 40.12
N VAL A 60 -36.44 -5.81 40.25
CA VAL A 60 -36.04 -6.85 41.21
C VAL A 60 -34.74 -7.54 40.76
N LEU A 61 -34.53 -7.68 39.45
CA LEU A 61 -33.31 -8.23 38.88
C LEU A 61 -32.13 -7.25 38.96
N LEU A 62 -32.39 -5.94 38.88
CA LEU A 62 -31.37 -4.89 38.81
C LEU A 62 -31.05 -4.19 40.14
N LYS A 63 -32.04 -3.94 41.01
CA LYS A 63 -31.84 -3.16 42.26
C LYS A 63 -31.07 -3.91 43.36
N GLY A 64 -30.79 -5.19 43.17
CA GLY A 64 -30.05 -6.01 44.12
C GLY A 64 -28.52 -5.88 44.06
N ASP A 65 -27.95 -5.32 42.98
CA ASP A 65 -26.51 -5.41 42.74
C ASP A 65 -25.91 -4.18 42.02
N THR A 66 -25.36 -3.24 42.81
CA THR A 66 -24.71 -2.01 42.32
C THR A 66 -23.42 -2.27 41.51
N THR A 67 -22.89 -3.49 41.54
CA THR A 67 -21.66 -3.87 40.81
C THR A 67 -21.94 -4.12 39.33
N MET A 68 -23.09 -4.74 39.00
CA MET A 68 -23.52 -5.02 37.63
C MET A 68 -23.69 -3.74 36.80
N VAL A 69 -24.33 -2.72 37.36
CA VAL A 69 -24.57 -1.42 36.69
C VAL A 69 -23.24 -0.75 36.30
N LYS A 70 -22.25 -0.80 37.20
CA LYS A 70 -20.91 -0.24 36.95
C LYS A 70 -20.16 -0.98 35.83
N ASP A 71 -20.32 -2.29 35.71
CA ASP A 71 -19.68 -3.09 34.66
C ASP A 71 -20.30 -2.86 33.27
N ILE A 72 -21.62 -2.65 33.22
CA ILE A 72 -22.33 -2.27 32.00
C ILE A 72 -21.85 -0.89 31.53
N ASP A 73 -21.79 0.09 32.43
CA ASP A 73 -21.30 1.45 32.13
C ASP A 73 -19.84 1.45 31.63
N LYS A 74 -18.98 0.60 32.21
CA LYS A 74 -17.57 0.48 31.80
C LYS A 74 -17.42 -0.08 30.38
N LYS A 75 -18.26 -1.04 29.98
CA LYS A 75 -18.28 -1.57 28.60
C LYS A 75 -18.74 -0.52 27.59
N ILE A 76 -19.76 0.27 27.94
CA ILE A 76 -20.29 1.34 27.07
C ILE A 76 -19.23 2.43 26.85
N LYS A 77 -18.49 2.84 27.88
CA LYS A 77 -17.41 3.84 27.75
C LYS A 77 -16.24 3.38 26.88
N LYS A 78 -15.89 2.09 26.88
CA LYS A 78 -14.82 1.53 26.04
C LYS A 78 -15.11 1.68 24.54
N HIS A 79 -16.39 1.65 24.15
CA HIS A 79 -16.86 1.90 22.78
C HIS A 79 -16.70 3.38 22.34
N SER A 80 -16.45 4.33 23.24
CA SER A 80 -16.16 5.71 22.85
C SER A 80 -14.68 5.91 22.47
N LEU A 81 -13.78 5.08 22.99
CA LEU A 81 -12.33 5.29 22.88
C LEU A 81 -11.76 4.82 21.53
N TYR A 82 -12.31 3.76 20.94
CA TYR A 82 -11.79 3.24 19.66
C TYR A 82 -12.08 4.19 18.47
N LYS A 83 -13.09 5.06 18.58
CA LYS A 83 -13.38 6.08 17.54
C LYS A 83 -12.23 7.07 17.37
N GLY A 84 -11.60 7.50 18.47
CA GLY A 84 -10.44 8.39 18.42
C GLY A 84 -9.22 7.73 17.78
N VAL A 85 -9.01 6.44 18.08
CA VAL A 85 -7.91 5.66 17.49
C VAL A 85 -8.06 5.54 15.98
N ILE A 86 -9.28 5.29 15.48
CA ILE A 86 -9.55 5.21 14.04
C ILE A 86 -9.24 6.53 13.33
N VAL A 87 -9.60 7.68 13.92
CA VAL A 87 -9.32 9.00 13.33
C VAL A 87 -7.81 9.26 13.24
N VAL A 88 -7.06 8.94 14.30
CA VAL A 88 -5.59 9.11 14.29
C VAL A 88 -4.93 8.23 13.24
N LEU A 89 -5.34 6.96 13.13
CA LEU A 89 -4.82 6.04 12.11
C LEU A 89 -5.11 6.54 10.69
N PHE A 90 -6.30 7.10 10.44
CA PHE A 90 -6.65 7.68 9.14
C PHE A 90 -5.70 8.81 8.75
N PHE A 91 -5.46 9.77 9.65
CA PHE A 91 -4.53 10.87 9.38
C PHE A 91 -3.08 10.40 9.17
N MET A 92 -2.65 9.37 9.88
CA MET A 92 -1.31 8.78 9.70
C MET A 92 -1.15 8.16 8.31
N VAL A 93 -2.17 7.45 7.82
CA VAL A 93 -2.18 6.87 6.46
C VAL A 93 -2.18 7.95 5.38
N VAL A 94 -3.00 9.00 5.53
CA VAL A 94 -3.02 10.13 4.59
C VAL A 94 -1.67 10.84 4.56
N GLY A 95 -1.03 11.05 5.73
CA GLY A 95 0.30 11.65 5.82
C GLY A 95 1.37 10.80 5.13
N LEU A 96 1.36 9.49 5.32
CA LEU A 96 2.27 8.57 4.62
C LEU A 96 2.07 8.61 3.11
N PHE A 97 0.82 8.63 2.63
CA PHE A 97 0.53 8.72 1.20
C PHE A 97 1.04 10.04 0.60
N ALA A 98 0.79 11.17 1.28
CA ALA A 98 1.31 12.48 0.85
C ALA A 98 2.84 12.52 0.84
N PHE A 99 3.50 11.92 1.83
CA PHE A 99 4.96 11.83 1.90
C PHE A 99 5.54 11.00 0.75
N ILE A 100 4.92 9.86 0.42
CA ILE A 100 5.32 9.04 -0.73
C ILE A 100 5.18 9.83 -2.04
N GLN A 101 4.07 10.54 -2.24
CA GLN A 101 3.87 11.35 -3.44
C GLN A 101 4.89 12.48 -3.56
N PHE A 102 5.14 13.20 -2.47
CA PHE A 102 6.11 14.30 -2.43
C PHE A 102 7.54 13.84 -2.76
N ASN A 103 7.97 12.71 -2.23
CA ASN A 103 9.30 12.16 -2.54
C ASN A 103 9.41 11.70 -3.99
N ASN A 104 8.33 11.11 -4.54
CA ASN A 104 8.32 10.61 -5.91
C ASN A 104 8.37 11.76 -6.94
N GLU A 105 7.68 12.87 -6.69
CA GLU A 105 7.65 14.04 -7.57
C GLU A 105 8.98 14.82 -7.56
N SER A 106 9.57 15.02 -6.38
CA SER A 106 10.86 15.72 -6.20
C SER A 106 12.05 15.00 -6.88
N MET A 107 12.10 13.67 -6.80
CA MET A 107 13.14 12.89 -7.49
C MET A 107 12.98 12.94 -9.01
N ASN A 108 11.74 12.95 -9.51
CA ASN A 108 11.45 13.02 -10.93
C ASN A 108 11.88 14.37 -11.53
N ASP A 109 11.66 15.48 -10.81
CA ASP A 109 12.07 16.81 -11.27
C ASP A 109 13.60 16.99 -11.25
N THR A 110 14.31 16.41 -10.28
CA THR A 110 15.78 16.46 -10.23
C THR A 110 16.43 15.64 -11.35
N ALA A 111 15.91 14.44 -11.62
CA ALA A 111 16.37 13.60 -12.73
C ALA A 111 16.10 14.27 -14.09
N LYS A 112 14.94 14.93 -14.21
CA LYS A 112 14.54 15.70 -15.39
C LYS A 112 15.40 16.93 -15.62
N ASP A 113 15.74 17.71 -14.60
CA ASP A 113 16.62 18.88 -14.76
C ASP A 113 18.06 18.47 -15.12
N TYR A 114 18.56 17.39 -14.53
CA TYR A 114 19.87 16.82 -14.88
C TYR A 114 19.91 16.34 -16.34
N MET A 115 18.82 15.74 -16.84
CA MET A 115 18.73 15.29 -18.23
C MET A 115 18.43 16.42 -19.22
N ASP A 116 17.54 17.36 -18.93
CA ASP A 116 17.26 18.50 -19.82
C ASP A 116 18.53 19.35 -20.05
N ASN A 117 19.39 19.51 -19.04
CA ASN A 117 20.67 20.23 -19.19
C ASN A 117 21.72 19.41 -19.98
N TYR A 118 21.74 18.08 -19.85
CA TYR A 118 22.67 17.21 -20.57
C TYR A 118 22.30 17.08 -22.05
N VAL A 119 21.01 16.89 -22.33
CA VAL A 119 20.43 16.73 -23.66
C VAL A 119 20.59 17.99 -24.51
N LYS A 120 20.51 19.17 -23.91
CA LYS A 120 20.81 20.46 -24.58
C LYS A 120 22.23 20.57 -25.13
N GLY A 121 23.18 19.80 -24.58
CA GLY A 121 24.58 19.81 -24.99
C GLY A 121 24.93 18.81 -26.10
N VAL A 122 23.99 17.94 -26.49
CA VAL A 122 24.23 16.89 -27.48
C VAL A 122 24.43 17.51 -28.87
N LYS A 123 25.55 17.16 -29.51
CA LYS A 123 25.91 17.60 -30.86
C LYS A 123 25.76 16.49 -31.90
N VAL A 124 25.91 15.23 -31.50
CA VAL A 124 25.78 14.07 -32.38
C VAL A 124 25.11 12.93 -31.63
N ILE A 125 24.20 12.22 -32.31
CA ILE A 125 23.63 10.95 -31.87
C ILE A 125 23.99 9.88 -32.90
N GLU A 126 24.51 8.75 -32.43
CA GLU A 126 24.77 7.58 -33.27
C GLU A 126 24.00 6.37 -32.72
N ILE A 127 23.27 5.69 -33.60
CA ILE A 127 22.48 4.50 -33.26
C ILE A 127 23.12 3.29 -33.92
N TYR A 128 23.41 2.28 -33.13
CA TYR A 128 24.04 1.04 -33.54
C TYR A 128 23.09 -0.13 -33.34
N ASP A 129 23.20 -1.16 -34.17
CA ASP A 129 22.62 -2.47 -33.88
C ASP A 129 23.38 -3.10 -32.70
N ALA A 130 22.64 -3.55 -31.69
CA ALA A 130 23.26 -4.04 -30.48
C ALA A 130 23.93 -5.42 -30.63
N ALA A 131 23.52 -6.23 -31.61
CA ALA A 131 24.02 -7.59 -31.82
C ALA A 131 25.35 -7.58 -32.58
N ASN A 132 25.45 -6.80 -33.66
CA ASN A 132 26.64 -6.78 -34.51
C ASN A 132 27.51 -5.51 -34.34
N LYS A 133 27.05 -4.52 -33.58
CA LYS A 133 27.71 -3.21 -33.35
C LYS A 133 27.88 -2.36 -34.62
N GLU A 134 27.05 -2.60 -35.64
CA GLU A 134 27.04 -1.82 -36.88
C GLU A 134 26.32 -0.48 -36.66
N LEU A 135 26.88 0.60 -37.20
CA LEU A 135 26.24 1.91 -37.18
C LEU A 135 25.04 1.90 -38.15
N LEU A 136 23.85 2.12 -37.63
CA LEU A 136 22.61 2.17 -38.41
C LEU A 136 22.30 3.58 -38.90
N VAL A 137 22.36 4.57 -38.00
CA VAL A 137 22.10 5.97 -38.35
C VAL A 137 22.90 6.92 -37.48
N LYS A 138 23.24 8.08 -38.06
CA LYS A 138 23.94 9.17 -37.39
C LYS A 138 23.17 10.47 -37.62
N TYR A 139 22.89 11.18 -36.54
CA TYR A 139 22.26 12.50 -36.54
C TYR A 139 23.25 13.52 -35.99
N ASP A 140 23.57 14.53 -36.79
CA ASP A 140 24.45 15.65 -36.41
C ASP A 140 23.78 17.03 -36.57
N ASP A 141 22.51 17.05 -37.01
CA ASP A 141 21.68 18.23 -37.06
C ASP A 141 20.72 18.32 -35.86
N LYS A 142 20.53 19.54 -35.37
CA LYS A 142 19.72 19.81 -34.17
C LYS A 142 18.26 19.33 -34.31
N HIS A 143 17.68 19.42 -35.50
CA HIS A 143 16.27 19.07 -35.71
C HIS A 143 16.02 17.57 -35.54
N ASN A 144 16.85 16.72 -36.13
CA ASN A 144 16.73 15.28 -35.97
C ASN A 144 17.21 14.80 -34.59
N ILE A 145 18.21 15.47 -34.00
CA ILE A 145 18.60 15.24 -32.60
C ILE A 145 17.40 15.50 -31.67
N ASP A 146 16.73 16.65 -31.79
CA ASP A 146 15.55 17.00 -30.99
C ASP A 146 14.39 15.99 -31.20
N LYS A 147 14.21 15.46 -32.42
CA LYS A 147 13.24 14.39 -32.69
C LYS A 147 13.58 13.10 -31.95
N VAL A 148 14.83 12.64 -32.02
CA VAL A 148 15.27 11.41 -31.32
C VAL A 148 15.11 11.59 -29.81
N ILE A 149 15.52 12.72 -29.27
CA ILE A 149 15.34 13.07 -27.85
C ILE A 149 13.85 13.05 -27.46
N SER A 150 13.00 13.62 -28.30
CA SER A 150 11.56 13.66 -28.07
C SER A 150 10.94 12.27 -28.12
N ALA A 151 11.35 11.44 -29.08
CA ALA A 151 10.96 10.03 -29.19
C ALA A 151 11.41 9.23 -27.96
N LEU A 152 12.56 9.55 -27.39
CA LEU A 152 13.05 8.96 -26.16
C LEU A 152 12.31 9.44 -24.89
N ASN A 153 11.34 10.37 -25.01
CA ASN A 153 10.50 10.97 -23.97
C ASN A 153 11.05 10.83 -22.54
N ILE A 154 12.17 11.51 -22.28
CA ILE A 154 12.96 11.33 -21.06
C ILE A 154 12.13 11.63 -19.79
N LYS A 155 11.10 12.48 -19.92
CA LYS A 155 10.17 12.86 -18.85
C LYS A 155 9.25 11.72 -18.38
N SER A 156 9.09 10.64 -19.16
CA SER A 156 8.23 9.49 -18.81
C SER A 156 8.99 8.30 -18.23
N TRP A 157 10.29 8.43 -18.00
CA TRP A 157 11.11 7.35 -17.48
C TRP A 157 10.77 7.02 -16.03
N LYS A 158 10.69 5.72 -15.72
CA LYS A 158 10.49 5.23 -14.34
C LYS A 158 11.61 4.26 -14.01
N GLU A 159 12.22 4.42 -12.83
CA GLU A 159 13.20 3.46 -12.33
C GLU A 159 12.61 2.04 -12.30
N THR A 160 13.42 1.06 -12.66
CA THR A 160 13.01 -0.34 -12.69
C THR A 160 14.13 -1.26 -12.24
N GLU A 161 13.74 -2.40 -11.67
CA GLU A 161 14.70 -3.48 -11.43
C GLU A 161 15.26 -4.01 -12.74
N LYS A 162 16.42 -4.67 -12.63
CA LYS A 162 17.18 -5.21 -13.75
C LYS A 162 16.30 -6.15 -14.56
N SER A 163 16.09 -5.86 -15.84
CA SER A 163 15.29 -6.70 -16.73
C SER A 163 16.06 -8.00 -17.05
N ILE A 164 15.68 -9.10 -16.40
CA ILE A 164 16.24 -10.43 -16.66
C ILE A 164 15.61 -10.98 -17.94
N GLY A 165 16.44 -11.37 -18.91
CA GLY A 165 15.99 -12.10 -20.11
C GLY A 165 15.63 -11.26 -21.35
N MET A 166 15.94 -9.96 -21.37
CA MET A 166 15.75 -9.13 -22.56
C MET A 166 17.00 -9.12 -23.45
N ASN A 167 16.80 -9.15 -24.77
CA ASN A 167 17.87 -8.96 -25.75
C ASN A 167 17.97 -7.48 -26.14
N PRO A 168 19.17 -6.89 -26.15
CA PRO A 168 19.34 -5.53 -26.61
C PRO A 168 19.11 -5.47 -28.12
N LYS A 169 18.46 -4.39 -28.58
CA LYS A 169 18.17 -4.17 -29.99
C LYS A 169 19.01 -3.04 -30.58
N TYR A 170 19.10 -1.93 -29.86
CA TYR A 170 19.89 -0.78 -30.29
C TYR A 170 20.80 -0.26 -29.18
N THR A 171 21.95 0.28 -29.58
CA THR A 171 22.84 1.05 -28.72
C THR A 171 22.91 2.47 -29.25
N ILE A 172 22.46 3.44 -28.47
CA ILE A 172 22.46 4.86 -28.80
C ILE A 172 23.59 5.55 -28.02
N LYS A 173 24.45 6.28 -28.72
CA LYS A 173 25.53 7.06 -28.14
C LYS A 173 25.26 8.55 -28.33
N PHE A 174 25.38 9.30 -27.24
CA PHE A 174 25.24 10.76 -27.22
C PHE A 174 26.62 11.40 -27.06
N TYR A 175 26.95 12.35 -27.94
CA TYR A 175 28.21 13.07 -27.92
C TYR A 175 27.97 14.56 -27.63
N CYS A 176 28.51 15.06 -26.53
CA CYS A 176 28.37 16.46 -26.09
C CYS A 176 29.58 17.35 -26.47
N ASP A 177 30.75 16.74 -26.69
CA ASP A 177 31.93 17.41 -27.26
C ASP A 177 32.46 16.59 -28.45
N THR A 178 32.72 17.27 -29.56
CA THR A 178 33.23 16.68 -30.81
C THR A 178 34.71 16.96 -31.02
N THR A 179 35.36 17.69 -30.10
CA THR A 179 36.76 18.13 -30.24
C THR A 179 37.79 17.18 -29.63
N ASN A 180 37.38 16.29 -28.71
CA ASN A 180 38.19 15.21 -28.14
C ASN A 180 37.39 13.90 -28.17
N GLN A 181 37.46 13.16 -29.28
CA GLN A 181 36.80 11.86 -29.43
C GLN A 181 37.48 10.72 -28.66
N ASP A 182 38.59 10.98 -27.97
CA ASP A 182 39.45 9.96 -27.35
C ASP A 182 39.33 9.82 -25.82
N GLU A 183 38.46 10.58 -25.14
CA GLU A 183 38.18 10.36 -23.71
C GLU A 183 36.75 9.86 -23.49
N GLU A 184 36.64 8.57 -23.20
CA GLU A 184 35.46 7.79 -22.76
C GLU A 184 34.66 8.41 -21.59
N LYS A 185 35.03 9.60 -21.10
CA LYS A 185 34.48 10.28 -19.92
C LYS A 185 33.18 11.05 -20.17
N ASP A 186 32.84 11.40 -21.41
CA ASP A 186 31.65 12.21 -21.72
C ASP A 186 30.57 11.49 -22.53
N ILE A 187 30.84 10.23 -22.92
CA ILE A 187 29.91 9.42 -23.71
C ILE A 187 28.92 8.74 -22.75
N LYS A 188 27.64 9.10 -22.84
CA LYS A 188 26.56 8.30 -22.25
C LYS A 188 26.01 7.37 -23.31
N GLU A 189 26.07 6.07 -23.00
CA GLU A 189 25.51 5.01 -23.82
C GLU A 189 24.14 4.62 -23.26
N ILE A 190 23.15 4.60 -24.14
CA ILE A 190 21.81 4.06 -23.88
C ILE A 190 21.67 2.77 -24.65
N THR A 191 21.50 1.65 -23.96
CA THR A 191 21.10 0.39 -24.59
C THR A 191 19.58 0.24 -24.50
N LEU A 192 18.94 0.08 -25.66
CA LEU A 192 17.50 -0.15 -25.80
C LEU A 192 17.20 -1.64 -25.91
N TYR A 193 16.29 -2.10 -25.07
CA TYR A 193 15.77 -3.47 -25.07
C TYR A 193 14.30 -3.42 -25.51
N GLU A 194 13.96 -4.22 -26.51
CA GLU A 194 12.58 -4.36 -26.99
C GLU A 194 11.81 -5.31 -26.07
N ASN A 195 10.67 -4.87 -25.55
CA ASN A 195 9.75 -5.71 -24.78
C ASN A 195 8.29 -5.43 -25.19
N GLY A 196 7.93 -5.85 -26.41
CA GLY A 196 6.59 -5.60 -26.96
C GLY A 196 6.34 -4.09 -27.12
N GLU A 197 5.31 -3.56 -26.46
CA GLU A 197 4.90 -2.14 -26.52
C GLU A 197 5.80 -1.15 -25.74
N TYR A 198 6.85 -1.62 -25.07
CA TYR A 198 7.72 -0.79 -24.21
C TYR A 198 9.20 -1.04 -24.47
N ALA A 199 10.00 0.01 -24.28
CA ALA A 199 11.46 -0.05 -24.32
C ALA A 199 12.04 0.05 -22.90
N THR A 200 12.98 -0.84 -22.56
CA THR A 200 13.79 -0.69 -21.34
C THR A 200 15.12 -0.06 -21.71
N ILE A 201 15.50 0.98 -20.96
CA ILE A 201 16.70 1.79 -21.17
C ILE A 201 17.70 1.49 -20.07
N PHE A 202 18.93 1.19 -20.46
CA PHE A 202 20.07 1.10 -19.55
C PHE A 202 20.99 2.28 -19.79
N ILE A 203 21.26 3.04 -18.73
CA ILE A 203 22.21 4.16 -18.77
C ILE A 203 23.48 3.72 -18.05
N THR A 204 24.58 3.68 -18.79
CA THR A 204 25.92 3.57 -18.21
C THR A 204 26.55 4.95 -18.18
N SER A 205 26.74 5.51 -16.99
CA SER A 205 27.62 6.68 -16.84
C SER A 205 29.08 6.23 -16.89
N PRO A 206 29.99 7.01 -17.50
CA PRO A 206 31.43 6.77 -17.41
C PRO A 206 31.87 6.68 -15.94
N GLY A 207 32.43 5.52 -15.55
CA GLY A 207 32.90 5.25 -14.19
C GLY A 207 31.82 4.99 -13.12
N GLY A 208 30.54 4.84 -13.48
CA GLY A 208 29.41 4.77 -12.53
C GLY A 208 28.58 3.48 -12.53
N VAL A 209 27.71 3.36 -11.53
CA VAL A 209 26.74 2.25 -11.33
C VAL A 209 25.70 2.24 -12.46
N LYS A 210 25.40 1.07 -13.03
CA LYS A 210 24.34 0.90 -14.04
C LYS A 210 22.96 1.18 -13.42
N GLN A 211 22.24 2.16 -13.95
CA GLN A 211 20.85 2.46 -13.56
C GLN A 211 19.90 2.04 -14.70
N ASN A 212 18.76 1.46 -14.33
CA ASN A 212 17.78 0.95 -15.30
C ASN A 212 16.49 1.75 -15.21
N TYR A 213 15.98 2.15 -16.37
CA TYR A 213 14.74 2.90 -16.51
C TYR A 213 13.85 2.20 -17.53
N LYS A 214 12.52 2.29 -17.36
CA LYS A 214 11.54 1.84 -18.35
C LYS A 214 10.73 3.00 -18.87
N THR A 215 10.34 2.92 -20.14
CA THR A 215 9.47 3.91 -20.78
C THR A 215 8.72 3.26 -21.96
N SER A 216 7.58 3.86 -22.35
CA SER A 216 6.86 3.44 -23.55
C SER A 216 7.40 4.26 -24.71
N ILE A 217 8.11 3.61 -25.63
CA ILE A 217 8.67 4.24 -26.83
C ILE A 217 8.39 3.28 -27.98
N ASP A 218 7.88 3.81 -29.09
CA ASP A 218 7.89 3.10 -30.35
C ASP A 218 9.30 3.19 -30.96
N ILE A 219 10.06 2.11 -30.82
CA ILE A 219 11.45 2.04 -31.30
C ILE A 219 11.56 1.99 -32.83
N SER A 220 10.45 1.75 -33.54
CA SER A 220 10.46 1.71 -35.01
C SER A 220 10.72 3.09 -35.62
N GLU A 221 10.43 4.17 -34.89
CA GLU A 221 10.64 5.55 -35.35
C GLU A 221 12.08 6.06 -35.19
N LEU A 222 12.95 5.35 -34.45
CA LEU A 222 14.30 5.82 -34.14
C LEU A 222 15.29 5.64 -35.30
N VAL A 223 15.03 4.69 -36.21
CA VAL A 223 15.95 4.27 -37.28
C VAL A 223 15.31 4.41 -38.67
N ILE A 224 14.37 5.36 -38.83
CA ILE A 224 13.73 5.67 -40.12
C ILE A 224 14.60 6.63 -40.94
#